data_AF-A0A1W9VH69-F1
#
_entry.id   AF-A0A1W9VH69-F1
#
_cell.length_a   1.000
_cell.length_b   1.000
_cell.length_c   1.000
_cell.angle_alpha   90.00
_cell.angle_beta   90.00
_cell.angle_gamma   90.00
#
_symmetry.space_group_name_H-M   'P 1'
#
loop_
_entity.id
_entity.type
_entity.pdbx_description
1 polymer ?
#
loop_
_entity_poly.entity_id
_entity_poly.type
_entity_poly.pdbx_seq_one_letter_code
_entity_poly.pdbx_strand_id
1 'polypeptide(L)'
;MTRNNFDDILDKCLYMLQNEQVPLDDCLTQFPQYAADLRPLLEMAVEVSRSPHPIATTSAFNSGKQRMLATLAEKKRTQAVSPSHLNRYAQQEQHPFSRLKEIFTMAKLNSFPMVAATALIIITGLAIGGNFAFQTWRAGEVTQTASLADMVGVVEVQLSGSASWQPVVSGVIVKPGDRIRTGSHSSVTLVFFDNSRTSLAADTRISVTQLSARRDGGNKVIALTQWMGQTVNRVERLLDPASRFEIETPTAVTAVRGTEFTIQVDDNGATRVAVTEGVVEVTAQESTVKVEAGQSTTVQPGEPPSSVAPAVDSSDTPQSPDESDDSGATGQDDDDTANTDDASSDNLGDSVDNDRDNDSAPDTDDAFPDDPDEDTDSDNDGVGDNADDDDDNDGAPDTDDAFPNDPDEDTDSDNDGVGDNADDDDDNDGTPDTDDAFPNDPDEDTDSDNDGR
;
A
#
# COMPACT_ATOMS: atom_id res chain seq x y z
N MET A 1 -31.00 35.03 -21.35
CA MET A 1 -31.29 34.87 -19.90
C MET A 1 -31.12 33.40 -19.57
N THR A 2 -29.88 32.96 -19.42
CA THR A 2 -29.54 31.62 -18.95
C THR A 2 -29.80 31.57 -17.44
N ARG A 3 -30.54 30.57 -16.97
CA ARG A 3 -30.63 30.27 -15.54
C ARG A 3 -29.21 29.94 -15.09
N ASN A 4 -28.60 30.79 -14.25
CA ASN A 4 -27.43 30.38 -13.50
C ASN A 4 -27.85 29.17 -12.65
N ASN A 5 -27.24 28.02 -12.90
CA ASN A 5 -27.50 26.83 -12.09
C ASN A 5 -26.83 27.04 -10.73
N PHE A 6 -27.35 26.42 -9.67
CA PHE A 6 -26.79 26.55 -8.32
C PHE A 6 -25.29 26.21 -8.30
N ASP A 7 -24.91 25.18 -9.05
CA ASP A 7 -23.53 24.71 -9.22
C ASP A 7 -22.62 25.79 -9.84
N ASP A 8 -23.08 26.50 -10.88
CA ASP A 8 -22.29 27.59 -11.51
C ASP A 8 -22.03 28.76 -10.55
N ILE A 9 -22.92 28.97 -9.57
CA ILE A 9 -22.79 30.03 -8.56
C ILE A 9 -21.85 29.58 -7.45
N LEU A 10 -21.94 28.31 -7.05
CA LEU A 10 -21.04 27.70 -6.07
C LEU A 10 -19.59 27.72 -6.59
N ASP A 11 -19.35 27.27 -7.81
CA ASP A 11 -18.01 27.25 -8.43
C ASP A 11 -17.40 28.65 -8.52
N LYS A 12 -18.21 29.66 -8.89
CA LYS A 12 -17.76 31.05 -8.91
C LYS A 12 -17.40 31.58 -7.52
N CYS A 13 -18.18 31.25 -6.49
CA CYS A 13 -17.85 31.68 -5.12
C CYS A 13 -16.59 30.97 -4.60
N LEU A 14 -16.41 29.67 -4.87
CA LEU A 14 -15.23 28.92 -4.48
C LEU A 14 -13.97 29.48 -5.15
N TYR A 15 -14.03 29.77 -6.45
CA TYR A 15 -12.93 30.37 -7.20
C TYR A 15 -12.50 31.74 -6.64
N MET A 16 -13.46 32.60 -6.28
CA MET A 16 -13.15 33.92 -5.69
C MET A 16 -12.58 33.82 -4.27
N LEU A 17 -12.96 32.79 -3.50
CA LEU A 17 -12.44 32.55 -2.14
C LEU A 17 -11.04 31.96 -2.14
N GLN A 18 -10.72 31.04 -3.04
CA GLN A 18 -9.40 30.40 -3.14
C GLN A 18 -8.30 31.37 -3.60
N ASN A 19 -8.65 32.37 -4.41
CA ASN A 19 -7.71 33.39 -4.90
C ASN A 19 -7.67 34.65 -4.03
N GLU A 20 -8.24 34.61 -2.81
CA GLU A 20 -8.35 35.76 -1.87
C GLU A 20 -9.00 37.04 -2.44
N GLN A 21 -9.71 36.94 -3.57
CA GLN A 21 -10.21 38.12 -4.30
C GLN A 21 -11.41 38.78 -3.61
N VAL A 22 -12.24 38.02 -2.89
CA VAL A 22 -13.49 38.50 -2.28
C VAL A 22 -13.78 37.75 -0.97
N PRO A 23 -14.08 38.44 0.15
CA PRO A 23 -14.46 37.77 1.39
C PRO A 23 -15.83 37.06 1.27
N LEU A 24 -16.03 36.00 2.07
CA LEU A 24 -17.23 35.15 2.05
C LEU A 24 -18.56 35.93 2.04
N ASP A 25 -18.68 36.95 2.89
CA ASP A 25 -19.90 37.75 3.00
C ASP A 25 -20.19 38.58 1.73
N ASP A 26 -19.16 38.99 0.98
CA ASP A 26 -19.31 39.72 -0.27
C ASP A 26 -19.74 38.81 -1.43
N CYS A 27 -19.44 37.50 -1.40
CA CYS A 27 -20.04 36.56 -2.37
C CYS A 27 -21.51 36.29 -2.05
N LEU A 28 -21.84 36.12 -0.76
CA LEU A 28 -23.21 35.83 -0.32
C LEU A 28 -24.18 37.00 -0.59
N THR A 29 -23.70 38.24 -0.54
CA THR A 29 -24.50 39.43 -0.87
C THR A 29 -24.79 39.57 -2.38
N GLN A 30 -23.96 38.99 -3.25
CA GLN A 30 -24.20 38.97 -4.70
C GLN A 30 -25.31 37.98 -5.10
N PHE A 31 -25.56 36.95 -4.27
CA PHE A 31 -26.55 35.90 -4.55
C PHE A 31 -27.51 35.65 -3.36
N PRO A 32 -28.32 36.65 -2.97
CA PRO A 32 -29.13 36.58 -1.74
C PRO A 32 -30.15 35.45 -1.74
N GLN A 33 -30.61 35.00 -2.92
CA GLN A 33 -31.55 33.89 -3.06
C GLN A 33 -30.93 32.51 -2.81
N TYR A 34 -29.60 32.38 -2.85
CA TYR A 34 -28.87 31.12 -2.61
C TYR A 34 -28.01 31.19 -1.33
N ALA A 35 -27.95 32.35 -0.66
CA ALA A 35 -27.05 32.58 0.46
C ALA A 35 -27.25 31.61 1.64
N ALA A 36 -28.49 31.18 1.89
CA ALA A 36 -28.79 30.22 2.96
C ALA A 36 -28.23 28.81 2.69
N ASP A 37 -28.20 28.41 1.42
CA ASP A 37 -27.72 27.08 1.00
C ASP A 37 -26.20 27.09 0.73
N LEU A 38 -25.66 28.21 0.25
CA LEU A 38 -24.23 28.39 -0.05
C LEU A 38 -23.38 28.56 1.21
N ARG A 39 -23.88 29.28 2.22
CA ARG A 39 -23.11 29.61 3.43
C ARG A 39 -22.44 28.39 4.09
N PRO A 40 -23.14 27.29 4.43
CA PRO A 40 -22.50 26.15 5.09
C PRO A 40 -21.45 25.43 4.21
N LEU A 41 -21.63 25.46 2.88
CA LEU A 41 -20.68 24.85 1.94
C LEU A 41 -19.40 25.69 1.82
N LEU A 42 -19.54 27.01 1.74
CA LEU A 42 -18.41 27.92 1.60
C LEU A 42 -17.66 28.11 2.94
N GLU A 43 -18.35 28.07 4.08
CA GLU A 43 -17.70 28.07 5.41
C GLU A 43 -16.82 26.82 5.60
N MET A 44 -17.30 25.65 5.17
CA MET A 44 -16.51 24.42 5.18
C MET A 44 -15.29 24.51 4.26
N ALA A 45 -15.44 25.07 3.06
CA ALA A 45 -14.33 25.26 2.13
C ALA A 45 -13.23 26.18 2.70
N VAL A 46 -13.61 27.25 3.40
CA VAL A 46 -12.69 28.17 4.07
C VAL A 46 -11.99 27.51 5.27
N GLU A 47 -12.68 26.62 6.00
CA GLU A 47 -12.09 25.88 7.12
C GLU A 47 -11.08 24.82 6.63
N VAL A 48 -11.40 24.13 5.53
CA VAL A 48 -10.51 23.16 4.88
C VAL A 48 -9.28 23.86 4.31
N SER A 49 -9.43 25.03 3.67
CA SER A 49 -8.29 25.78 3.11
C SER A 49 -7.36 26.38 4.17
N ARG A 50 -7.82 26.49 5.43
CA ARG A 50 -7.05 27.00 6.57
C ARG A 50 -6.43 25.90 7.43
N SER A 51 -6.71 24.63 7.10
CA SER A 51 -6.12 23.50 7.80
C SER A 51 -4.69 23.29 7.30
N PRO A 52 -3.68 23.17 8.19
CA PRO A 52 -2.30 22.89 7.78
C PRO A 52 -2.25 21.52 7.08
N HIS A 53 -1.80 21.50 5.84
CA HIS A 53 -1.51 20.27 5.11
C HIS A 53 -0.08 19.83 5.50
N PRO A 54 0.18 18.56 5.86
CA PRO A 54 1.54 18.07 6.01
C PRO A 54 2.22 18.11 4.64
N ILE A 55 3.34 18.82 4.56
CA ILE A 55 4.20 18.93 3.38
C ILE A 55 5.00 17.63 3.32
N ALA A 56 4.97 16.95 2.17
CA ALA A 56 5.82 15.78 1.93
C ALA A 56 7.29 16.21 1.93
N THR A 57 8.14 15.49 2.63
CA THR A 57 9.57 15.80 2.77
C THR A 57 10.34 15.46 1.49
N THR A 58 11.36 16.27 1.18
CA THR A 58 12.27 16.15 0.03
C THR A 58 12.92 14.76 -0.04
N SER A 59 13.24 14.15 1.11
CA SER A 59 13.76 12.78 1.20
C SER A 59 12.86 11.72 0.55
N ALA A 60 11.53 11.82 0.68
CA ALA A 60 10.60 10.88 0.06
C ALA A 60 10.55 11.02 -1.48
N PHE A 61 10.93 12.19 -2.00
CA PHE A 61 11.02 12.48 -3.43
C PHE A 61 12.36 11.99 -4.01
N ASN A 62 13.48 12.29 -3.34
CA ASN A 62 14.83 11.94 -3.78
C ASN A 62 15.09 10.41 -3.74
N SER A 63 14.64 9.71 -2.69
CA SER A 63 14.70 8.24 -2.68
C SER A 63 13.83 7.59 -3.76
N GLY A 64 12.79 8.30 -4.22
CA GLY A 64 11.97 7.91 -5.37
C GLY A 64 12.71 8.08 -6.70
N LYS A 65 13.40 9.21 -6.88
CA LYS A 65 14.24 9.57 -8.04
C LYS A 65 15.38 8.57 -8.23
N GLN A 66 16.14 8.27 -7.18
CA GLN A 66 17.27 7.34 -7.22
C GLN A 66 16.86 5.90 -7.60
N ARG A 67 15.75 5.39 -7.06
CA ARG A 67 15.24 4.05 -7.43
C ARG A 67 14.71 4.01 -8.87
N MET A 68 14.20 5.12 -9.40
CA MET A 68 13.83 5.23 -10.81
C MET A 68 15.06 5.16 -11.73
N LEU A 69 16.13 5.88 -11.38
CA LEU A 69 17.39 5.91 -12.12
C LEU A 69 18.10 4.54 -12.09
N ALA A 70 18.12 3.86 -10.94
CA ALA A 70 18.65 2.51 -10.81
C ALA A 70 17.89 1.50 -11.69
N THR A 71 16.56 1.61 -11.75
CA THR A 71 15.72 0.74 -12.60
C THR A 71 15.95 0.99 -14.10
N LEU A 72 16.23 2.24 -14.49
CA LEU A 72 16.57 2.61 -15.87
C LEU A 72 17.98 2.13 -16.26
N ALA A 73 18.95 2.18 -15.33
CA ALA A 73 20.30 1.66 -15.54
C ALA A 73 20.32 0.14 -15.75
N GLU A 74 19.52 -0.61 -14.97
CA GLU A 74 19.32 -2.06 -15.10
C GLU A 74 18.71 -2.43 -16.47
N LYS A 75 17.76 -1.63 -16.94
CA LYS A 75 17.09 -1.81 -18.25
C LYS A 75 18.01 -1.46 -19.44
N LYS A 76 18.94 -0.51 -19.26
CA LYS A 76 19.97 -0.15 -20.27
C LYS A 76 21.05 -1.24 -20.36
N ARG A 77 21.45 -1.85 -19.22
CA ARG A 77 22.39 -2.99 -19.16
C ARG A 77 21.85 -4.25 -19.84
N THR A 78 20.56 -4.52 -19.73
CA THR A 78 19.91 -5.69 -20.35
C THR A 78 19.63 -5.54 -21.86
N GLN A 79 19.74 -4.33 -22.43
CA GLN A 79 19.57 -4.08 -23.86
C GLN A 79 20.88 -4.11 -24.67
N ALA A 80 22.05 -4.13 -24.02
CA ALA A 80 23.36 -4.06 -24.67
C ALA A 80 24.09 -5.42 -24.73
N VAL A 81 23.51 -6.42 -25.40
CA VAL A 81 24.27 -7.61 -25.88
C VAL A 81 23.90 -7.92 -27.33
N SER A 82 24.92 -7.88 -28.20
CA SER A 82 24.89 -8.09 -29.66
C SER A 82 25.20 -9.56 -30.06
N PRO A 83 25.27 -9.98 -31.35
CA PRO A 83 24.34 -10.95 -31.91
C PRO A 83 25.02 -12.19 -32.50
N SER A 84 24.67 -13.40 -32.07
CA SER A 84 24.71 -14.60 -32.94
C SER A 84 24.31 -15.84 -32.17
N HIS A 85 23.17 -16.43 -32.54
CA HIS A 85 23.10 -17.84 -32.95
C HIS A 85 21.78 -18.05 -33.71
N LEU A 86 21.88 -17.84 -35.03
CA LEU A 86 20.86 -18.24 -36.00
C LEU A 86 20.69 -19.76 -36.02
N ASN A 87 19.45 -20.15 -36.32
CA ASN A 87 19.02 -21.42 -36.90
C ASN A 87 19.08 -22.68 -36.02
N ARG A 88 17.91 -23.01 -35.48
CA ARG A 88 17.20 -24.22 -35.92
C ARG A 88 15.70 -24.12 -35.62
N TYR A 89 14.91 -24.47 -36.63
CA TYR A 89 13.44 -24.63 -36.64
C TYR A 89 12.59 -23.39 -36.91
N ALA A 90 12.83 -22.77 -38.07
CA ALA A 90 11.72 -22.39 -38.93
C ALA A 90 11.50 -23.52 -39.94
N GLN A 91 10.41 -24.28 -39.80
CA GLN A 91 9.54 -24.66 -40.91
C GLN A 91 8.34 -25.47 -40.41
N GLN A 92 7.21 -25.17 -41.07
CA GLN A 92 6.00 -25.97 -41.19
C GLN A 92 4.97 -25.76 -40.06
N GLU A 93 3.71 -25.36 -40.28
CA GLU A 93 2.94 -24.73 -41.36
C GLU A 93 1.46 -24.80 -40.87
N GLN A 94 0.67 -23.76 -41.14
CA GLN A 94 -0.78 -23.83 -41.44
C GLN A 94 -1.80 -24.22 -40.34
N HIS A 95 -2.67 -23.23 -40.03
CA HIS A 95 -4.02 -23.32 -39.45
C HIS A 95 -4.99 -24.25 -40.25
N PRO A 96 -6.31 -24.32 -39.97
CA PRO A 96 -7.12 -24.43 -38.75
C PRO A 96 -8.17 -25.60 -38.85
N PHE A 97 -9.06 -25.70 -37.86
CA PHE A 97 -10.33 -26.45 -37.82
C PHE A 97 -10.37 -27.91 -37.34
N SER A 98 -11.35 -28.08 -36.43
CA SER A 98 -12.36 -29.15 -36.36
C SER A 98 -12.16 -30.29 -35.35
N ARG A 99 -13.07 -30.25 -34.36
CA ARG A 99 -13.93 -31.33 -33.84
C ARG A 99 -13.32 -32.70 -33.54
N LEU A 100 -13.64 -33.21 -32.35
CA LEU A 100 -14.44 -34.44 -32.08
C LEU A 100 -14.30 -34.76 -30.58
N LYS A 101 -15.36 -34.66 -29.78
CA LYS A 101 -16.28 -35.75 -29.39
C LYS A 101 -15.59 -37.03 -28.88
N GLU A 102 -15.81 -37.27 -27.59
CA GLU A 102 -15.93 -38.53 -26.84
C GLU A 102 -15.53 -39.85 -27.51
N ILE A 103 -14.72 -40.64 -26.81
CA ILE A 103 -14.76 -42.10 -26.88
C ILE A 103 -14.78 -42.69 -25.46
N PHE A 104 -15.86 -43.43 -25.23
CA PHE A 104 -16.24 -44.39 -24.17
C PHE A 104 -15.24 -45.53 -23.92
N THR A 105 -15.35 -46.22 -22.76
CA THR A 105 -15.64 -47.68 -22.57
C THR A 105 -15.37 -48.10 -21.10
N MET A 106 -16.08 -48.99 -20.36
CA MET A 106 -17.23 -49.93 -20.48
C MET A 106 -17.78 -50.20 -19.04
N ALA A 107 -19.10 -50.29 -18.77
CA ALA A 107 -19.99 -51.49 -18.68
C ALA A 107 -19.50 -52.61 -17.72
N LYS A 108 -20.24 -53.28 -16.81
CA LYS A 108 -21.65 -53.78 -16.63
C LYS A 108 -21.71 -54.44 -15.20
N LEU A 109 -22.81 -54.59 -14.42
CA LEU A 109 -23.98 -55.51 -14.57
C LEU A 109 -24.95 -55.46 -13.33
N ASN A 110 -26.26 -55.73 -13.59
CA ASN A 110 -27.53 -55.79 -12.79
C ASN A 110 -27.55 -56.64 -11.47
N SER A 111 -28.56 -56.71 -10.56
CA SER A 111 -30.05 -56.56 -10.58
C SER A 111 -30.73 -56.68 -9.17
N PHE A 112 -31.74 -55.82 -8.83
CA PHE A 112 -33.02 -55.94 -8.02
C PHE A 112 -33.13 -56.69 -6.64
N PRO A 113 -34.22 -56.54 -5.80
CA PRO A 113 -35.14 -55.42 -5.47
C PRO A 113 -35.54 -55.26 -3.95
N MET A 114 -36.29 -54.18 -3.61
CA MET A 114 -37.38 -54.06 -2.60
C MET A 114 -37.10 -53.89 -1.07
N VAL A 115 -38.01 -53.12 -0.42
CA VAL A 115 -38.33 -52.97 1.03
C VAL A 115 -37.51 -51.88 1.77
N ALA A 116 -38.04 -50.98 2.61
CA ALA A 116 -39.32 -50.35 2.93
C ALA A 116 -39.01 -49.32 4.05
N ALA A 117 -39.96 -48.39 4.29
CA ALA A 117 -40.17 -47.63 5.54
C ALA A 117 -39.14 -46.54 5.89
N THR A 118 -39.47 -45.31 6.28
CA THR A 118 -40.74 -44.65 6.69
C THR A 118 -40.44 -43.14 6.83
N ALA A 119 -41.22 -42.24 6.20
CA ALA A 119 -42.22 -41.33 6.81
C ALA A 119 -41.61 -40.04 7.46
N LEU A 120 -42.14 -38.82 7.30
CA LEU A 120 -43.54 -38.40 7.16
C LEU A 120 -43.63 -36.93 6.67
N ILE A 121 -44.43 -36.67 5.63
CA ILE A 121 -45.04 -35.37 5.34
C ILE A 121 -46.47 -35.43 5.91
N ILE A 122 -46.87 -34.43 6.71
CA ILE A 122 -48.27 -34.09 6.93
C ILE A 122 -48.53 -32.72 6.28
N ILE A 123 -49.27 -32.77 5.18
CA ILE A 123 -50.13 -31.73 4.60
C ILE A 123 -51.56 -32.21 4.97
N THR A 124 -52.53 -31.45 5.47
CA THR A 124 -53.15 -30.23 4.93
C THR A 124 -54.12 -29.65 5.97
N GLY A 125 -54.34 -28.33 5.95
CA GLY A 125 -55.43 -27.70 6.68
C GLY A 125 -55.79 -26.30 6.16
N LEU A 126 -56.58 -26.27 5.09
CA LEU A 126 -57.53 -25.20 4.70
C LEU A 126 -56.99 -23.85 4.19
N ALA A 127 -57.05 -23.73 2.87
CA ALA A 127 -57.37 -22.47 2.21
C ALA A 127 -58.79 -22.01 2.62
N ILE A 128 -58.91 -20.79 3.15
CA ILE A 128 -59.92 -19.76 2.84
C ILE A 128 -59.46 -18.47 3.53
N GLY A 129 -59.25 -17.43 2.72
CA GLY A 129 -59.57 -16.05 3.08
C GLY A 129 -58.71 -15.35 4.14
N GLY A 130 -57.61 -14.75 3.71
CA GLY A 130 -56.93 -13.73 4.48
C GLY A 130 -55.70 -13.23 3.76
N ASN A 131 -55.80 -12.03 3.19
CA ASN A 131 -54.69 -11.25 2.67
C ASN A 131 -53.59 -11.10 3.74
N PHE A 132 -52.69 -12.07 3.87
CA PHE A 132 -51.34 -11.82 4.32
C PHE A 132 -50.48 -11.89 3.09
N ALA A 133 -50.42 -10.75 2.40
CA ALA A 133 -49.23 -10.41 1.65
C ALA A 133 -48.08 -10.47 2.67
N PHE A 134 -47.47 -11.65 2.82
CA PHE A 134 -46.09 -11.76 3.24
C PHE A 134 -45.31 -11.18 2.07
N GLN A 135 -45.36 -9.85 1.96
CA GLN A 135 -44.32 -9.07 1.34
C GLN A 135 -43.09 -9.53 2.08
N THR A 136 -42.33 -10.44 1.48
CA THR A 136 -40.92 -10.52 1.77
C THR A 136 -40.41 -9.14 1.37
N TRP A 137 -40.35 -8.23 2.35
CA TRP A 137 -39.50 -7.07 2.27
C TRP A 137 -38.12 -7.68 2.11
N ARG A 138 -37.68 -7.86 0.86
CA ARG A 138 -36.26 -7.99 0.57
C ARG A 138 -35.68 -6.72 1.17
N ALA A 139 -35.08 -6.86 2.35
CA ALA A 139 -34.23 -5.83 2.90
C ALA A 139 -33.22 -5.53 1.79
N GLY A 140 -33.43 -4.42 1.09
CA GLY A 140 -32.66 -4.10 -0.09
C GLY A 140 -31.25 -3.84 0.36
N GLU A 141 -30.33 -4.71 -0.03
CA GLU A 141 -28.92 -4.43 0.04
C GLU A 141 -28.59 -3.36 -1.00
N VAL A 142 -27.78 -2.39 -0.61
CA VAL A 142 -27.36 -1.25 -1.43
C VAL A 142 -25.85 -1.36 -1.59
N THR A 143 -25.40 -1.36 -2.84
CA THR A 143 -23.98 -1.28 -3.16
C THR A 143 -23.42 0.04 -2.64
N GLN A 144 -22.32 -0.04 -1.93
CA GLN A 144 -21.59 1.09 -1.37
C GLN A 144 -20.30 1.33 -2.15
N THR A 145 -19.61 2.39 -1.78
CA THR A 145 -18.32 2.78 -2.34
C THR A 145 -17.32 3.07 -1.22
N ALA A 146 -16.05 3.18 -1.58
CA ALA A 146 -15.01 3.71 -0.72
C ALA A 146 -14.35 4.90 -1.42
N SER A 147 -13.64 5.73 -0.67
CA SER A 147 -12.83 6.83 -1.21
C SER A 147 -11.36 6.61 -0.88
N LEU A 148 -10.49 7.00 -1.80
CA LEU A 148 -9.06 7.09 -1.54
C LEU A 148 -8.76 8.39 -0.79
N ALA A 149 -7.94 8.30 0.26
CA ALA A 149 -7.48 9.40 1.10
C ALA A 149 -6.01 9.16 1.47
N ASP A 150 -5.38 10.17 2.10
CA ASP A 150 -4.03 10.07 2.66
C ASP A 150 -3.04 9.45 1.66
N MET A 151 -3.05 9.98 0.44
CA MET A 151 -2.31 9.46 -0.70
C MET A 151 -0.93 10.10 -0.77
N VAL A 152 0.11 9.28 -0.84
CA VAL A 152 1.51 9.67 -1.08
C VAL A 152 2.01 8.89 -2.29
N GLY A 153 2.77 9.54 -3.16
CA GLY A 153 3.35 8.92 -4.36
C GLY A 153 2.32 8.55 -5.44
N VAL A 154 2.65 7.55 -6.25
CA VAL A 154 1.86 7.10 -7.40
C VAL A 154 0.91 5.98 -7.01
N VAL A 155 -0.38 6.27 -7.10
CA VAL A 155 -1.45 5.28 -6.93
C VAL A 155 -2.18 5.12 -8.24
N GLU A 156 -2.38 3.88 -8.65
CA GLU A 156 -3.11 3.57 -9.87
C GLU A 156 -4.34 2.73 -9.58
N VAL A 157 -5.42 3.04 -10.29
CA VAL A 157 -6.66 2.28 -10.25
C VAL A 157 -6.93 1.68 -11.62
N GLN A 158 -7.23 0.38 -11.63
CA GLN A 158 -7.83 -0.29 -12.78
C GLN A 158 -9.32 -0.44 -12.51
N LEU A 159 -10.12 0.35 -13.23
CA LEU A 159 -11.58 0.31 -13.14
C LEU A 159 -12.14 -1.03 -13.62
N SER A 160 -13.22 -1.48 -13.00
CA SER A 160 -13.93 -2.71 -13.39
C SER A 160 -14.32 -2.68 -14.87
N GLY A 161 -13.87 -3.69 -15.63
CA GLY A 161 -14.09 -3.80 -17.07
C GLY A 161 -13.09 -3.05 -17.94
N SER A 162 -12.17 -2.27 -17.35
CA SER A 162 -11.01 -1.70 -18.03
C SER A 162 -9.82 -2.66 -17.97
N ALA A 163 -8.97 -2.61 -19.01
CA ALA A 163 -7.69 -3.33 -19.02
C ALA A 163 -6.50 -2.46 -18.62
N SER A 164 -6.66 -1.13 -18.59
CA SER A 164 -5.58 -0.19 -18.28
C SER A 164 -5.60 0.23 -16.81
N TRP A 165 -4.41 0.30 -16.22
CA TRP A 165 -4.16 1.04 -14.98
C TRP A 165 -4.11 2.53 -15.31
N GLN A 166 -4.66 3.35 -14.43
CA GLN A 166 -4.66 4.80 -14.56
C GLN A 166 -4.20 5.42 -13.25
N PRO A 167 -3.24 6.36 -13.27
CA PRO A 167 -2.88 7.11 -12.08
C PRO A 167 -4.08 7.93 -11.61
N VAL A 168 -4.22 8.04 -10.30
CA VAL A 168 -5.32 8.76 -9.64
C VAL A 168 -4.79 9.72 -8.61
N VAL A 169 -5.62 10.69 -8.24
CA VAL A 169 -5.39 11.61 -7.12
C VAL A 169 -6.26 11.24 -5.92
N SER A 170 -5.95 11.82 -4.76
CA SER A 170 -6.77 11.66 -3.55
C SER A 170 -8.23 12.10 -3.78
N GLY A 171 -9.16 11.49 -3.04
CA GLY A 171 -10.60 11.75 -3.11
C GLY A 171 -11.36 10.93 -4.17
N VAL A 172 -10.65 10.13 -4.99
CA VAL A 172 -11.30 9.25 -5.99
C VAL A 172 -12.16 8.19 -5.31
N ILE A 173 -13.36 8.00 -5.86
CA ILE A 173 -14.31 6.98 -5.40
C ILE A 173 -14.02 5.66 -6.11
N VAL A 174 -13.80 4.61 -5.33
CA VAL A 174 -13.62 3.23 -5.80
C VAL A 174 -14.87 2.39 -5.53
N LYS A 175 -15.15 1.45 -6.44
CA LYS A 175 -16.34 0.61 -6.45
C LYS A 175 -15.97 -0.88 -6.45
N PRO A 176 -16.92 -1.77 -6.10
CA PRO A 176 -16.71 -3.20 -6.27
C PRO A 176 -16.32 -3.56 -7.70
N GLY A 177 -15.24 -4.35 -7.81
CA GLY A 177 -14.60 -4.76 -9.05
C GLY A 177 -13.37 -3.91 -9.44
N ASP A 178 -13.17 -2.75 -8.83
CA ASP A 178 -11.98 -1.94 -9.07
C ASP A 178 -10.76 -2.55 -8.38
N ARG A 179 -9.58 -2.37 -8.99
CA ARG A 179 -8.30 -2.79 -8.43
C ARG A 179 -7.43 -1.57 -8.18
N ILE A 180 -6.68 -1.62 -7.09
CA ILE A 180 -5.81 -0.52 -6.66
C ILE A 180 -4.41 -1.10 -6.51
N ARG A 181 -3.41 -0.36 -6.96
CA ARG A 181 -2.01 -0.64 -6.68
C ARG A 181 -1.28 0.63 -6.27
N THR A 182 -0.37 0.49 -5.33
CA THR A 182 0.61 1.50 -4.95
C THR A 182 1.94 1.19 -5.65
N GLY A 183 2.70 2.22 -5.99
CA GLY A 183 4.11 2.09 -6.35
C GLY A 183 5.01 1.82 -5.13
N SER A 184 6.32 1.74 -5.36
CA SER A 184 7.34 1.38 -4.37
C SER A 184 7.58 2.39 -3.24
N HIS A 185 7.06 3.61 -3.39
CA HIS A 185 7.12 4.68 -2.38
C HIS A 185 5.77 5.35 -2.22
N SER A 186 4.72 4.56 -2.40
CA SER A 186 3.39 5.09 -2.48
C SER A 186 2.54 4.46 -1.40
N SER A 187 1.71 5.28 -0.79
CA SER A 187 0.76 4.83 0.20
C SER A 187 -0.60 5.45 -0.10
N VAL A 188 -1.66 4.75 0.30
CA VAL A 188 -3.01 5.26 0.18
C VAL A 188 -3.92 4.61 1.19
N THR A 189 -4.85 5.39 1.74
CA THR A 189 -5.88 4.89 2.63
C THR A 189 -7.21 4.79 1.92
N LEU A 190 -7.80 3.58 1.90
CA LEU A 190 -9.20 3.40 1.56
C LEU A 190 -10.04 3.74 2.80
N VAL A 191 -10.94 4.70 2.65
CA VAL A 191 -11.96 5.03 3.66
C VAL A 191 -13.30 4.46 3.21
N PHE A 192 -13.83 3.50 3.97
CA PHE A 192 -15.09 2.82 3.65
C PHE A 192 -16.30 3.58 4.18
N PHE A 193 -17.48 3.26 3.63
CA PHE A 193 -18.77 3.84 4.02
C PHE A 193 -19.16 3.62 5.48
N ASP A 194 -18.49 2.71 6.19
CA ASP A 194 -18.72 2.40 7.60
C ASP A 194 -17.70 3.04 8.55
N ASN A 195 -16.80 3.88 8.00
CA ASN A 195 -15.68 4.54 8.68
C ASN A 195 -14.47 3.63 8.99
N SER A 196 -14.51 2.36 8.60
CA SER A 196 -13.31 1.51 8.58
C SER A 196 -12.29 2.07 7.59
N ARG A 197 -11.00 1.79 7.84
CA ARG A 197 -9.88 2.23 7.01
C ARG A 197 -8.93 1.08 6.70
N THR A 198 -8.47 1.03 5.46
CA THR A 198 -7.40 0.13 5.02
C THR A 198 -6.32 0.95 4.35
N SER A 199 -5.18 1.10 5.01
CA SER A 199 -4.00 1.77 4.47
C SER A 199 -3.12 0.78 3.76
N LEU A 200 -2.78 1.07 2.51
CA LEU A 200 -1.88 0.28 1.67
C LEU A 200 -0.50 0.91 1.77
N ALA A 201 0.50 0.11 2.09
CA ALA A 201 1.89 0.52 2.00
C ALA A 201 2.38 0.49 0.55
N ALA A 202 3.68 0.68 0.36
CA ALA A 202 4.34 0.48 -0.93
C ALA A 202 4.08 -0.91 -1.51
N ASP A 203 4.18 -1.01 -2.84
CA ASP A 203 4.11 -2.27 -3.60
C ASP A 203 2.92 -3.17 -3.27
N THR A 204 1.81 -2.55 -2.90
CA THR A 204 0.62 -3.24 -2.43
C THR A 204 -0.41 -3.29 -3.54
N ARG A 205 -1.01 -4.47 -3.75
CA ARG A 205 -2.07 -4.66 -4.75
C ARG A 205 -3.29 -5.30 -4.15
N ILE A 206 -4.42 -4.60 -4.28
CA ILE A 206 -5.71 -5.11 -3.82
C ILE A 206 -6.80 -5.02 -4.91
N SER A 207 -7.88 -5.72 -4.67
CA SER A 207 -9.14 -5.62 -5.39
C SER A 207 -10.27 -5.38 -4.40
N VAL A 208 -11.17 -4.46 -4.73
CA VAL A 208 -12.40 -4.27 -3.96
C VAL A 208 -13.42 -5.30 -4.44
N THR A 209 -13.68 -6.33 -3.64
CA THR A 209 -14.53 -7.47 -4.06
C THR A 209 -16.00 -7.16 -3.82
N GLN A 210 -16.35 -6.65 -2.64
CA GLN A 210 -17.73 -6.30 -2.31
C GLN A 210 -17.77 -5.15 -1.30
N LEU A 211 -18.62 -4.16 -1.57
CA LEU A 211 -18.99 -3.09 -0.65
C LEU A 211 -20.51 -2.98 -0.65
N SER A 212 -21.14 -3.33 0.45
CA SER A 212 -22.60 -3.23 0.55
C SER A 212 -23.09 -3.00 1.97
N ALA A 213 -24.25 -2.36 2.06
CA ALA A 213 -24.96 -2.16 3.32
C ALA A 213 -26.45 -2.34 3.10
N ARG A 214 -27.19 -2.69 4.15
CA ARG A 214 -28.64 -2.69 4.08
C ARG A 214 -29.18 -1.26 4.10
N ARG A 215 -30.33 -1.01 3.45
CA ARG A 215 -30.96 0.34 3.37
C ARG A 215 -31.22 1.02 4.72
N ASP A 216 -31.36 0.25 5.78
CA ASP A 216 -31.56 0.73 7.16
C ASP A 216 -30.24 0.99 7.90
N GLY A 217 -29.09 0.89 7.22
CA GLY A 217 -27.76 1.07 7.80
C GLY A 217 -27.23 -0.14 8.57
N GLY A 218 -28.04 -1.20 8.71
CA GLY A 218 -27.60 -2.50 9.25
C GLY A 218 -26.81 -3.32 8.23
N ASN A 219 -26.42 -4.55 8.60
CA ASN A 219 -25.68 -5.51 7.78
C ASN A 219 -24.70 -4.88 6.77
N LYS A 220 -23.49 -4.59 7.24
CA LYS A 220 -22.41 -3.99 6.44
C LYS A 220 -21.43 -5.07 5.98
N VAL A 221 -21.08 -5.04 4.71
CA VAL A 221 -20.18 -6.00 4.09
C VAL A 221 -19.07 -5.24 3.39
N ILE A 222 -17.84 -5.51 3.83
CA ILE A 222 -16.61 -5.06 3.18
C ILE A 222 -15.79 -6.32 2.91
N ALA A 223 -15.52 -6.59 1.64
CA ALA A 223 -14.68 -7.71 1.23
C ALA A 223 -13.63 -7.22 0.22
N LEU A 224 -12.37 -7.54 0.51
CA LEU A 224 -11.22 -7.20 -0.31
C LEU A 224 -10.45 -8.47 -0.70
N THR A 225 -9.67 -8.39 -1.76
CA THR A 225 -8.63 -9.38 -2.07
C THR A 225 -7.29 -8.69 -2.13
N GLN A 226 -6.28 -9.14 -1.37
CA GLN A 226 -4.91 -8.62 -1.39
C GLN A 226 -3.98 -9.66 -2.01
N TRP A 227 -3.18 -9.25 -2.98
CA TRP A 227 -2.31 -10.16 -3.75
C TRP A 227 -0.84 -10.11 -3.32
N MET A 228 -0.39 -8.94 -2.84
CA MET A 228 0.99 -8.64 -2.47
C MET A 228 1.04 -7.36 -1.64
N GLY A 229 2.14 -7.15 -0.95
CA GLY A 229 2.45 -5.97 -0.15
C GLY A 229 1.76 -5.97 1.21
N GLN A 230 1.75 -4.81 1.87
CA GLN A 230 1.27 -4.65 3.24
C GLN A 230 0.00 -3.82 3.32
N THR A 231 -0.94 -4.24 4.16
CA THR A 231 -2.07 -3.40 4.57
C THR A 231 -2.19 -3.27 6.08
N VAL A 232 -2.43 -2.05 6.55
CA VAL A 232 -2.83 -1.76 7.94
C VAL A 232 -4.32 -1.49 7.95
N ASN A 233 -5.06 -2.25 8.76
CA ASN A 233 -6.52 -2.27 8.74
C ASN A 233 -7.07 -1.87 10.10
N ARG A 234 -7.79 -0.74 10.14
CA ARG A 234 -8.54 -0.28 11.32
C ARG A 234 -10.02 -0.42 11.03
N VAL A 235 -10.64 -1.45 11.60
CA VAL A 235 -12.01 -1.84 11.32
C VAL A 235 -12.95 -1.35 12.41
N GLU A 236 -14.02 -0.66 12.02
CA GLU A 236 -15.07 -0.22 12.94
C GLU A 236 -15.80 -1.42 13.54
N ARG A 237 -16.28 -1.30 14.78
CA ARG A 237 -16.88 -2.43 15.47
C ARG A 237 -18.20 -2.85 14.82
N LEU A 238 -18.21 -4.06 14.28
CA LEU A 238 -19.38 -4.65 13.63
C LEU A 238 -20.37 -5.24 14.65
N LEU A 239 -21.41 -4.46 14.97
CA LEU A 239 -22.43 -4.83 15.96
C LEU A 239 -23.50 -5.81 15.44
N ASP A 240 -23.82 -5.73 14.14
CA ASP A 240 -24.78 -6.65 13.51
C ASP A 240 -24.11 -7.99 13.19
N PRO A 241 -24.65 -9.13 13.65
CA PRO A 241 -24.08 -10.45 13.36
C PRO A 241 -23.93 -10.77 11.87
N ALA A 242 -24.75 -10.19 11.00
CA ALA A 242 -24.67 -10.38 9.56
C ALA A 242 -23.55 -9.56 8.90
N SER A 243 -23.04 -8.52 9.58
CA SER A 243 -21.95 -7.70 9.05
C SER A 243 -20.64 -8.48 9.04
N ARG A 244 -19.81 -8.24 8.02
CA ARG A 244 -18.47 -8.83 7.90
C ARG A 244 -17.49 -7.86 7.26
N PHE A 245 -16.27 -7.89 7.79
CA PHE A 245 -15.08 -7.33 7.15
C PHE A 245 -14.15 -8.50 6.86
N GLU A 246 -13.83 -8.70 5.59
CA GLU A 246 -13.14 -9.89 5.10
C GLU A 246 -12.03 -9.49 4.12
N ILE A 247 -10.83 -10.04 4.30
CA ILE A 247 -9.72 -9.91 3.36
C ILE A 247 -9.30 -11.31 2.95
N GLU A 248 -9.36 -11.55 1.64
CA GLU A 248 -8.87 -12.77 1.02
C GLU A 248 -7.47 -12.53 0.47
N THR A 249 -6.57 -13.46 0.72
CA THR A 249 -5.20 -13.49 0.20
C THR A 249 -5.01 -14.79 -0.60
N PRO A 250 -3.90 -14.99 -1.34
CA PRO A 250 -3.68 -16.23 -2.06
C PRO A 250 -3.70 -17.48 -1.18
N THR A 251 -3.42 -17.32 0.12
CA THR A 251 -3.23 -18.43 1.05
C THR A 251 -4.23 -18.48 2.19
N ALA A 252 -4.89 -17.37 2.52
CA ALA A 252 -5.78 -17.29 3.68
C ALA A 252 -6.97 -16.34 3.49
N VAL A 253 -8.02 -16.56 4.28
CA VAL A 253 -9.15 -15.64 4.44
C VAL A 253 -9.20 -15.17 5.88
N THR A 254 -9.30 -13.86 6.10
CA THR A 254 -9.44 -13.26 7.43
C THR A 254 -10.87 -12.81 7.68
N ALA A 255 -11.45 -13.16 8.81
CA ALA A 255 -12.74 -12.64 9.26
C ALA A 255 -12.54 -11.77 10.52
N VAL A 256 -13.10 -10.56 10.46
CA VAL A 256 -12.76 -9.50 11.40
C VAL A 256 -13.99 -8.85 12.02
N ARG A 257 -13.90 -8.51 13.31
CA ARG A 257 -14.94 -7.77 14.04
C ARG A 257 -14.35 -6.71 14.97
N GLY A 258 -14.11 -5.51 14.45
CA GLY A 258 -13.69 -4.36 15.25
C GLY A 258 -12.28 -4.51 15.81
N THR A 259 -11.28 -4.34 14.96
CA THR A 259 -9.87 -4.64 15.28
C THR A 259 -8.91 -3.72 14.53
N GLU A 260 -7.68 -3.67 15.02
CA GLU A 260 -6.54 -3.11 14.31
C GLU A 260 -5.51 -4.21 14.04
N PHE A 261 -5.14 -4.41 12.78
CA PHE A 261 -4.28 -5.51 12.36
C PHE A 261 -3.59 -5.23 11.03
N THR A 262 -2.46 -5.89 10.83
CA THR A 262 -1.65 -5.82 9.62
C THR A 262 -1.72 -7.14 8.87
N ILE A 263 -1.85 -7.06 7.53
CA ILE A 263 -1.66 -8.19 6.62
C ILE A 263 -0.49 -7.88 5.70
N GLN A 264 0.53 -8.72 5.75
CA GLN A 264 1.64 -8.75 4.80
C GLN A 264 1.48 -9.96 3.88
N VAL A 265 1.59 -9.76 2.57
CA VAL A 265 1.60 -10.83 1.57
C VAL A 265 2.88 -10.74 0.75
N ASP A 266 3.72 -11.76 0.89
CA ASP A 266 5.01 -11.82 0.19
C ASP A 266 4.84 -12.30 -1.27
N ASP A 267 5.89 -12.16 -2.08
CA ASP A 267 5.87 -12.51 -3.51
C ASP A 267 5.55 -13.99 -3.79
N ASN A 268 5.86 -14.88 -2.83
CA ASN A 268 5.51 -16.29 -2.91
C ASN A 268 4.05 -16.59 -2.53
N GLY A 269 3.28 -15.57 -2.11
CA GLY A 269 1.90 -15.65 -1.64
C GLY A 269 1.73 -16.04 -0.17
N ALA A 270 2.82 -16.18 0.59
CA ALA A 270 2.76 -16.38 2.04
C ALA A 270 2.10 -15.16 2.68
N THR A 271 1.21 -15.41 3.64
CA THR A 271 0.46 -14.35 4.31
C THR A 271 0.80 -14.34 5.78
N ARG A 272 1.29 -13.20 6.29
CA ARG A 272 1.44 -12.94 7.72
C ARG A 272 0.34 -12.00 8.19
N VAL A 273 -0.35 -12.39 9.26
CA VAL A 273 -1.38 -11.58 9.92
C VAL A 273 -0.93 -11.30 11.34
N ALA A 274 -0.80 -10.02 11.69
CA ALA A 274 -0.45 -9.56 13.04
C ALA A 274 -1.55 -8.65 13.59
N VAL A 275 -1.99 -8.88 14.83
CA VAL A 275 -3.13 -8.16 15.42
C VAL A 275 -2.63 -7.26 16.54
N THR A 276 -2.88 -5.97 16.42
CA THR A 276 -2.51 -4.96 17.43
C THR A 276 -3.65 -4.75 18.43
N GLU A 277 -4.91 -4.75 17.96
CA GLU A 277 -6.09 -4.63 18.83
C GLU A 277 -7.20 -5.60 18.39
N GLY A 278 -7.83 -6.26 19.36
CA GLY A 278 -9.01 -7.11 19.15
C GLY A 278 -8.66 -8.55 18.76
N VAL A 279 -9.40 -9.14 17.81
CA VAL A 279 -9.23 -10.54 17.39
C VAL A 279 -9.56 -10.74 15.92
N VAL A 280 -8.67 -11.43 15.20
CA VAL A 280 -8.85 -11.82 13.80
C VAL A 280 -8.93 -13.34 13.70
N GLU A 281 -9.92 -13.85 12.98
CA GLU A 281 -10.00 -15.28 12.64
C GLU A 281 -9.34 -15.49 11.27
N VAL A 282 -8.24 -16.24 11.22
CA VAL A 282 -7.50 -16.55 10.00
C VAL A 282 -7.78 -17.99 9.60
N THR A 283 -8.32 -18.19 8.39
CA THR A 283 -8.69 -19.50 7.87
C THR A 283 -7.91 -19.86 6.63
N ALA A 284 -7.29 -21.04 6.62
CA ALA A 284 -6.62 -21.63 5.47
C ALA A 284 -6.64 -23.16 5.55
N GLN A 285 -6.71 -23.86 4.41
CA GLN A 285 -6.77 -25.33 4.36
C GLN A 285 -7.81 -25.95 5.31
N GLU A 286 -9.01 -25.35 5.39
CA GLU A 286 -10.10 -25.75 6.29
C GLU A 286 -9.78 -25.65 7.80
N SER A 287 -8.62 -25.09 8.16
CA SER A 287 -8.20 -24.82 9.53
C SER A 287 -8.36 -23.34 9.85
N THR A 288 -8.85 -23.03 11.05
CA THR A 288 -9.03 -21.66 11.53
C THR A 288 -8.24 -21.45 12.81
N VAL A 289 -7.45 -20.39 12.84
CA VAL A 289 -6.73 -19.91 14.03
C VAL A 289 -7.28 -18.54 14.43
N LYS A 290 -7.49 -18.33 15.73
CA LYS A 290 -7.84 -17.02 16.28
C LYS A 290 -6.57 -16.33 16.74
N VAL A 291 -6.33 -15.14 16.21
CA VAL A 291 -5.18 -14.30 16.52
C VAL A 291 -5.67 -13.13 17.36
N GLU A 292 -5.24 -13.06 18.61
CA GLU A 292 -5.61 -11.98 19.53
C GLU A 292 -4.58 -10.84 19.49
N ALA A 293 -4.91 -9.70 20.11
CA ALA A 293 -4.00 -8.57 20.25
C ALA A 293 -2.61 -8.99 20.79
N GLY A 294 -1.56 -8.47 20.17
CA GLY A 294 -0.18 -8.83 20.47
C GLY A 294 0.23 -10.20 19.93
N GLN A 295 -0.53 -10.79 19.01
CA GLN A 295 -0.21 -12.07 18.36
C GLN A 295 -0.15 -11.95 16.84
N SER A 296 0.55 -12.90 16.23
CA SER A 296 0.64 -13.09 14.79
C SER A 296 0.51 -14.56 14.41
N THR A 297 0.12 -14.81 13.16
CA THR A 297 0.17 -16.13 12.51
C THR A 297 0.65 -15.95 11.08
N THR A 298 1.23 -17.02 10.52
CA THR A 298 1.68 -17.05 9.13
C THR A 298 1.04 -18.24 8.41
N VAL A 299 0.68 -18.03 7.15
CA VAL A 299 0.10 -19.06 6.28
C VAL A 299 0.97 -19.22 5.05
N GLN A 300 1.62 -20.37 4.92
CA GLN A 300 2.41 -20.72 3.75
C GLN A 300 1.52 -21.27 2.62
N PRO A 301 1.94 -21.16 1.35
CA PRO A 301 1.19 -21.72 0.22
C PRO A 301 0.86 -23.20 0.35
N GLY A 302 -0.43 -23.51 0.44
CA GLY A 302 -0.94 -24.88 0.55
C GLY A 302 -0.94 -25.46 1.97
N GLU A 303 -0.55 -24.68 2.98
CA GLU A 303 -0.49 -25.10 4.38
C GLU A 303 -1.60 -24.46 5.23
N PRO A 304 -2.04 -25.09 6.34
CA PRO A 304 -2.90 -24.44 7.31
C PRO A 304 -2.16 -23.30 8.04
N PRO A 305 -2.87 -22.42 8.76
CA PRO A 305 -2.22 -21.37 9.53
C PRO A 305 -1.31 -21.95 10.62
N SER A 306 -0.16 -21.33 10.83
CA SER A 306 0.73 -21.68 11.93
C SER A 306 0.08 -21.41 13.29
N SER A 307 0.59 -22.04 14.34
CA SER A 307 0.21 -21.66 15.70
C SER A 307 0.55 -20.19 15.95
N VAL A 308 -0.31 -19.50 16.72
CA VAL A 308 -0.07 -18.10 17.07
C VAL A 308 1.27 -17.91 17.78
N ALA A 309 1.99 -16.86 17.41
CA ALA A 309 3.21 -16.38 18.03
C ALA A 309 2.98 -14.94 18.53
N PRO A 310 3.80 -14.41 19.46
CA PRO A 310 3.78 -12.99 19.78
C PRO A 310 3.94 -12.15 18.50
N ALA A 311 3.12 -11.11 18.33
CA ALA A 311 3.40 -10.05 17.38
C ALA A 311 4.48 -9.19 18.03
N VAL A 312 5.74 -9.50 17.76
CA VAL A 312 6.82 -8.56 18.04
C VAL A 312 6.55 -7.35 17.15
N ASP A 313 6.26 -6.24 17.81
CA ASP A 313 6.19 -4.91 17.23
C ASP A 313 7.63 -4.38 17.21
N SER A 314 8.13 -3.95 16.05
CA SER A 314 9.48 -3.45 15.84
C SER A 314 9.70 -2.07 16.49
N SER A 315 9.12 -1.81 17.67
CA SER A 315 9.16 -0.48 18.30
C SER A 315 9.19 -0.44 19.83
N ASP A 316 9.26 -1.57 20.56
CA ASP A 316 9.42 -1.51 22.03
C ASP A 316 10.06 -2.78 22.62
N THR A 317 11.38 -2.74 22.87
CA THR A 317 12.01 -3.63 23.86
C THR A 317 12.31 -2.83 25.14
N PRO A 318 11.67 -3.18 26.28
CA PRO A 318 11.92 -2.52 27.55
C PRO A 318 13.36 -2.71 28.03
N GLN A 319 14.00 -1.59 28.41
CA GLN A 319 15.18 -1.57 29.28
C GLN A 319 14.99 -2.57 30.44
N SER A 320 15.82 -3.62 30.48
CA SER A 320 15.88 -4.49 31.65
C SER A 320 16.74 -3.86 32.76
N PRO A 321 16.40 -4.16 34.03
CA PRO A 321 16.64 -3.25 35.13
C PRO A 321 18.03 -3.42 35.77
N ASP A 322 18.53 -2.27 36.22
CA ASP A 322 19.62 -2.08 37.16
C ASP A 322 19.46 -2.94 38.42
N GLU A 323 20.38 -3.88 38.66
CA GLU A 323 20.78 -4.25 40.03
C GLU A 323 22.31 -4.42 40.13
N SER A 324 22.84 -3.58 41.00
CA SER A 324 24.19 -3.46 41.54
C SER A 324 24.77 -4.74 42.16
N ASP A 325 26.09 -4.87 42.05
CA ASP A 325 27.07 -4.77 43.16
C ASP A 325 28.20 -5.82 43.12
N ASP A 326 29.43 -5.30 43.03
CA ASP A 326 30.62 -5.64 43.81
C ASP A 326 31.15 -7.10 43.85
N SER A 327 32.28 -7.34 43.18
CA SER A 327 33.61 -7.38 43.84
C SER A 327 34.66 -8.08 42.97
N GLY A 328 35.82 -7.44 42.83
CA GLY A 328 36.90 -7.91 41.95
C GLY A 328 37.71 -9.09 42.45
N ALA A 329 38.40 -9.76 41.53
CA ALA A 329 39.63 -10.50 41.78
C ALA A 329 40.40 -10.78 40.47
N THR A 330 41.51 -10.06 40.31
CA THR A 330 42.84 -10.46 39.79
C THR A 330 43.03 -11.72 38.91
N GLY A 331 43.78 -11.51 37.82
CA GLY A 331 44.87 -12.38 37.34
C GLY A 331 44.47 -13.46 36.33
N GLN A 332 44.91 -13.37 35.07
CA GLN A 332 46.21 -13.81 34.52
C GLN A 332 46.27 -15.31 34.18
N ASP A 333 46.75 -15.55 32.95
CA ASP A 333 47.54 -16.69 32.47
C ASP A 333 46.81 -17.85 31.71
N ASP A 334 47.26 -18.00 30.46
CA ASP A 334 47.69 -19.23 29.76
C ASP A 334 46.68 -20.26 29.20
N ASP A 335 46.68 -20.31 27.86
CA ASP A 335 47.13 -21.41 26.99
C ASP A 335 46.39 -22.76 26.89
N ASP A 336 46.31 -23.19 25.63
CA ASP A 336 46.26 -24.54 25.08
C ASP A 336 45.06 -25.51 25.29
N THR A 337 44.31 -25.65 24.19
CA THR A 337 43.92 -26.88 23.48
C THR A 337 43.08 -28.01 24.13
N ALA A 338 42.21 -28.54 23.25
CA ALA A 338 41.66 -29.90 23.20
C ALA A 338 40.38 -30.21 24.01
N ASN A 339 39.26 -29.99 23.30
CA ASN A 339 38.14 -30.93 23.12
C ASN A 339 38.13 -32.21 23.98
N THR A 340 37.10 -32.36 24.82
CA THR A 340 36.23 -33.55 24.86
C THR A 340 34.85 -33.18 25.43
N ASP A 341 33.84 -33.29 24.57
CA ASP A 341 32.54 -33.93 24.82
C ASP A 341 31.76 -33.60 26.11
N ASP A 342 30.79 -32.68 26.01
CA ASP A 342 29.47 -32.93 26.61
C ASP A 342 28.38 -32.74 25.55
N ALA A 343 27.58 -33.79 25.40
CA ALA A 343 26.64 -33.99 24.33
C ALA A 343 25.21 -33.77 24.85
N SER A 344 24.54 -32.77 24.28
CA SER A 344 23.11 -32.82 24.00
C SER A 344 22.86 -32.02 22.72
N SER A 345 22.94 -32.65 21.55
CA SER A 345 21.76 -33.15 20.83
C SER A 345 20.78 -32.02 20.55
N ASP A 346 21.06 -31.19 19.57
CA ASP A 346 20.46 -31.34 18.24
C ASP A 346 21.33 -30.71 17.12
N ASN A 347 20.86 -30.89 15.89
CA ASN A 347 21.64 -31.17 14.69
C ASN A 347 21.23 -30.18 13.58
N LEU A 348 22.23 -29.69 12.84
CA LEU A 348 22.18 -29.00 11.53
C LEU A 348 22.18 -27.45 11.54
N GLY A 349 23.32 -26.86 11.16
CA GLY A 349 23.38 -25.57 10.46
C GLY A 349 23.87 -24.37 11.26
N ASP A 350 25.12 -24.38 11.71
CA ASP A 350 25.85 -23.12 11.98
C ASP A 350 26.27 -22.53 10.62
N SER A 351 25.33 -21.89 9.93
CA SER A 351 25.69 -20.86 8.97
C SER A 351 26.07 -19.66 9.80
N VAL A 352 27.33 -19.23 9.66
CA VAL A 352 27.73 -17.83 9.80
C VAL A 352 26.58 -16.95 9.32
N ASP A 353 25.84 -16.39 10.27
CA ASP A 353 24.92 -15.30 9.98
C ASP A 353 25.82 -14.14 9.59
N ASN A 354 25.74 -13.72 8.33
CA ASN A 354 26.58 -12.69 7.74
C ASN A 354 25.87 -11.32 7.73
N ASP A 355 24.89 -11.19 8.62
CA ASP A 355 23.96 -10.09 8.82
C ASP A 355 23.56 -10.19 10.31
N ARG A 356 24.14 -9.32 11.15
CA ARG A 356 24.17 -9.51 12.60
C ARG A 356 23.00 -8.84 13.32
N ASP A 357 22.49 -7.75 12.78
CA ASP A 357 21.29 -7.06 13.26
C ASP A 357 20.03 -7.40 12.44
N ASN A 358 20.20 -8.14 11.35
CA ASN A 358 19.14 -8.75 10.55
C ASN A 358 18.25 -7.71 9.86
N ASP A 359 18.88 -6.67 9.31
CA ASP A 359 18.27 -5.58 8.55
C ASP A 359 18.25 -5.84 7.02
N SER A 360 18.86 -6.94 6.58
CA SER A 360 19.05 -7.38 5.19
C SER A 360 20.29 -6.81 4.47
N ALA A 361 21.08 -5.97 5.13
CA ALA A 361 22.42 -5.60 4.72
C ALA A 361 23.43 -6.61 5.32
N PRO A 362 24.30 -7.24 4.52
CA PRO A 362 25.30 -8.11 5.10
C PRO A 362 26.37 -7.29 5.82
N ASP A 363 26.90 -7.77 6.96
CA ASP A 363 27.96 -7.14 7.79
C ASP A 363 29.17 -6.56 6.99
N THR A 364 29.40 -7.02 5.76
CA THR A 364 30.50 -6.57 4.90
C THR A 364 30.18 -5.35 4.05
N ASP A 365 28.90 -5.09 3.79
CA ASP A 365 28.37 -3.99 2.98
C ASP A 365 27.54 -3.01 3.83
N ASP A 366 27.57 -3.19 5.14
CA ASP A 366 26.83 -2.42 6.14
C ASP A 366 27.81 -1.57 6.97
N ALA A 367 27.58 -0.25 7.00
CA ALA A 367 28.38 0.70 7.75
C ALA A 367 28.16 0.58 9.27
N PHE A 368 26.99 0.09 9.71
CA PHE A 368 26.63 -0.13 11.11
C PHE A 368 26.09 -1.56 11.36
N PRO A 369 26.96 -2.60 11.32
CA PRO A 369 26.57 -4.02 11.46
C PRO A 369 25.98 -4.47 12.80
N ASP A 370 25.63 -3.56 13.69
CA ASP A 370 24.98 -3.83 14.96
C ASP A 370 23.73 -2.95 15.16
N ASP A 371 23.37 -2.10 14.18
CA ASP A 371 22.24 -1.17 14.22
C ASP A 371 21.28 -1.43 13.04
N PRO A 372 20.17 -2.15 13.26
CA PRO A 372 19.30 -2.56 12.17
C PRO A 372 18.49 -1.43 11.52
N ASP A 373 18.61 -0.21 12.06
CA ASP A 373 17.97 0.99 11.51
C ASP A 373 18.94 1.81 10.64
N GLU A 374 20.22 1.44 10.54
CA GLU A 374 21.27 2.17 9.81
C GLU A 374 22.19 1.21 9.04
N ASP A 375 22.24 1.32 7.71
CA ASP A 375 23.13 0.49 6.89
C ASP A 375 24.16 1.32 6.08
N THR A 376 23.93 2.63 5.96
CA THR A 376 24.65 3.53 5.05
C THR A 376 25.24 4.72 5.80
N ASP A 377 26.45 5.10 5.42
CA ASP A 377 27.24 6.24 5.94
C ASP A 377 27.89 6.93 4.73
N SER A 378 27.13 7.82 4.10
CA SER A 378 27.42 8.41 2.78
C SER A 378 28.69 9.26 2.80
N ASP A 379 28.92 10.01 3.87
CA ASP A 379 30.09 10.87 4.07
C ASP A 379 31.21 10.25 4.93
N ASN A 380 30.94 9.09 5.54
CA ASN A 380 31.85 8.35 6.42
C ASN A 380 32.23 9.11 7.70
N ASP A 381 31.33 9.93 8.25
CA ASP A 381 31.55 10.64 9.51
C ASP A 381 31.24 9.80 10.76
N GLY A 382 30.57 8.66 10.56
CA GLY A 382 30.21 7.68 11.59
C GLY A 382 28.84 7.92 12.24
N VAL A 383 28.04 8.82 11.68
CA VAL A 383 26.58 8.90 11.85
C VAL A 383 25.94 8.25 10.62
N GLY A 384 24.89 7.46 10.82
CA GLY A 384 24.20 6.83 9.70
C GLY A 384 23.27 7.82 9.00
N ASP A 385 23.04 7.62 7.71
CA ASP A 385 22.23 8.52 6.87
C ASP A 385 20.79 8.72 7.42
N ASN A 386 20.22 7.78 8.20
CA ASN A 386 18.88 8.01 8.79
C ASN A 386 18.91 8.91 10.04
N ALA A 387 20.10 9.19 10.58
CA ALA A 387 20.35 10.02 11.76
C ALA A 387 21.16 11.29 11.46
N ASP A 388 21.76 11.41 10.29
CA ASP A 388 22.37 12.64 9.79
C ASP A 388 21.32 13.57 9.15
N ASP A 389 21.58 14.87 9.15
CA ASP A 389 20.75 15.89 8.49
C ASP A 389 21.45 16.46 7.22
N ASP A 390 22.67 15.99 6.90
CA ASP A 390 23.57 16.41 5.80
C ASP A 390 24.44 15.21 5.38
N ASP A 391 23.81 14.24 4.70
CA ASP A 391 24.30 12.88 4.41
C ASP A 391 25.63 12.84 3.62
N ASP A 392 25.96 13.88 2.85
CA ASP A 392 27.22 13.99 2.10
C ASP A 392 28.16 15.11 2.59
N ASN A 393 27.73 15.87 3.59
CA ASN A 393 28.48 16.90 4.30
C ASN A 393 29.02 18.02 3.38
N ASP A 394 28.28 18.35 2.31
CA ASP A 394 28.61 19.42 1.38
C ASP A 394 28.22 20.82 1.91
N GLY A 395 27.37 20.84 2.96
CA GLY A 395 26.91 22.02 3.66
C GLY A 395 25.46 22.44 3.35
N ALA A 396 24.76 21.72 2.48
CA ALA A 396 23.33 21.80 2.27
C ALA A 396 22.62 20.65 3.01
N PRO A 397 21.69 20.93 3.94
CA PRO A 397 21.00 19.84 4.64
C PRO A 397 20.08 19.08 3.68
N ASP A 398 19.89 17.76 3.88
CA ASP A 398 19.16 16.86 2.97
C ASP A 398 17.75 17.34 2.59
N THR A 399 17.14 18.16 3.46
CA THR A 399 15.82 18.73 3.23
C THR A 399 15.80 19.83 2.17
N ASP A 400 16.91 20.52 1.99
CA ASP A 400 17.14 21.62 1.04
C ASP A 400 18.04 21.19 -0.13
N ASP A 401 18.54 19.95 -0.13
CA ASP A 401 19.43 19.37 -1.13
C ASP A 401 18.68 18.49 -2.16
N ALA A 402 18.92 18.71 -3.45
CA ALA A 402 18.36 17.92 -4.55
C ALA A 402 19.07 16.56 -4.76
N PHE A 403 20.31 16.42 -4.33
CA PHE A 403 21.15 15.21 -4.35
C PHE A 403 21.86 14.97 -3.00
N PRO A 404 21.13 14.57 -1.95
CA PRO A 404 21.67 14.43 -0.57
C PRO A 404 22.82 13.44 -0.36
N ASN A 405 23.28 12.72 -1.38
CA ASN A 405 24.37 11.73 -1.24
C ASN A 405 25.48 12.00 -2.27
N ASP A 406 25.48 13.16 -2.93
CA ASP A 406 26.46 13.58 -3.91
C ASP A 406 27.07 14.93 -3.51
N PRO A 407 28.24 14.94 -2.85
CA PRO A 407 28.81 16.16 -2.27
C PRO A 407 29.31 17.19 -3.29
N ASP A 408 29.13 16.91 -4.59
CA ASP A 408 29.44 17.82 -5.69
C ASP A 408 28.15 18.45 -6.29
N GLU A 409 26.95 18.15 -5.80
CA GLU A 409 25.66 18.62 -6.36
C GLU A 409 24.60 18.88 -5.27
N ASP A 410 24.09 20.11 -5.16
CA ASP A 410 23.02 20.47 -4.20
C ASP A 410 21.72 20.95 -4.88
N THR A 411 21.80 21.34 -6.15
CA THR A 411 20.75 22.10 -6.88
C THR A 411 20.29 21.38 -8.15
N ASP A 412 18.98 21.36 -8.41
CA ASP A 412 18.33 20.82 -9.62
C ASP A 412 17.25 21.82 -10.10
N SER A 413 17.67 22.79 -10.92
CA SER A 413 16.88 23.97 -11.27
C SER A 413 15.60 23.65 -12.06
N ASP A 414 15.62 22.63 -12.92
CA ASP A 414 14.49 22.21 -13.75
C ASP A 414 13.78 20.92 -13.27
N ASN A 415 14.31 20.28 -12.23
CA ASN A 415 13.82 19.03 -11.63
C ASN A 415 13.86 17.82 -12.58
N ASP A 416 14.82 17.76 -13.49
CA ASP A 416 14.89 16.71 -14.51
C ASP A 416 15.53 15.40 -14.02
N GLY A 417 16.39 15.46 -13.00
CA GLY A 417 17.31 14.33 -12.84
C GLY A 417 18.74 14.65 -12.50
N VAL A 418 19.29 15.71 -13.07
CA VAL A 418 20.72 16.04 -13.17
C VAL A 418 20.97 17.31 -12.36
N GLY A 419 22.10 17.38 -11.65
CA GLY A 419 22.42 18.54 -10.84
C GLY A 419 23.01 19.65 -11.70
N ASP A 420 22.83 20.90 -11.28
CA ASP A 420 23.25 22.10 -12.01
C ASP A 420 24.78 22.11 -12.29
N ASN A 421 25.63 21.41 -11.50
CA ASN A 421 27.06 21.33 -11.83
C ASN A 421 27.36 20.30 -12.95
N ALA A 422 26.41 19.41 -13.26
CA ALA A 422 26.52 18.35 -14.27
C ALA A 422 25.59 18.54 -15.48
N ASP A 423 24.56 19.39 -15.39
CA ASP A 423 23.73 19.79 -16.51
C ASP A 423 24.43 20.88 -17.36
N ASP A 424 24.08 20.94 -18.65
CA ASP A 424 24.56 21.97 -19.58
C ASP A 424 23.41 22.97 -19.95
N ASP A 425 22.20 22.78 -19.41
CA ASP A 425 20.94 23.53 -19.68
C ASP A 425 20.02 23.47 -18.44
N ASP A 426 20.40 24.20 -17.37
CA ASP A 426 19.88 24.10 -15.99
C ASP A 426 18.36 24.36 -15.86
N ASP A 427 17.74 25.10 -16.79
CA ASP A 427 16.30 25.39 -16.78
C ASP A 427 15.50 24.68 -17.91
N ASN A 428 16.20 23.94 -18.77
CA ASN A 428 15.66 23.17 -19.89
C ASN A 428 14.78 24.00 -20.87
N ASP A 429 15.06 25.30 -21.02
CA ASP A 429 14.38 26.16 -21.99
C ASP A 429 14.82 25.88 -23.45
N GLY A 430 15.94 25.17 -23.60
CA GLY A 430 16.54 24.76 -24.86
C GLY A 430 17.76 25.59 -25.28
N THR A 431 18.24 26.48 -24.41
CA THR A 431 19.46 27.28 -24.55
C THR A 431 20.48 26.83 -23.52
N PRO A 432 21.64 26.25 -23.92
CA PRO A 432 22.64 25.80 -22.96
C PRO A 432 23.17 26.96 -22.10
N ASP A 433 23.49 26.73 -20.82
CA ASP A 433 23.90 27.77 -19.84
C ASP A 433 25.06 28.65 -20.34
N THR A 434 25.93 28.05 -21.14
CA THR A 434 27.07 28.76 -21.74
C THR A 434 26.68 29.85 -22.75
N ASP A 435 25.49 29.73 -23.33
CA ASP A 435 24.87 30.64 -24.28
C ASP A 435 23.63 31.36 -23.69
N ASP A 436 23.25 31.05 -22.44
CA ASP A 436 22.11 31.64 -21.71
C ASP A 436 22.54 32.79 -20.78
N ALA A 437 21.76 33.87 -20.75
CA ALA A 437 21.99 34.99 -19.83
C ALA A 437 21.38 34.77 -18.43
N PHE A 438 20.39 33.90 -18.32
CA PHE A 438 19.67 33.50 -17.11
C PHE A 438 19.53 31.97 -17.06
N PRO A 439 20.61 31.22 -16.80
CA PRO A 439 20.62 29.75 -16.88
C PRO A 439 19.57 29.01 -16.02
N ASN A 440 18.94 29.67 -15.05
CA ASN A 440 17.99 29.07 -14.12
C ASN A 440 16.57 29.67 -14.27
N ASP A 441 16.27 30.41 -15.36
CA ASP A 441 14.97 31.03 -15.62
C ASP A 441 14.38 30.58 -16.98
N PRO A 442 13.47 29.58 -16.97
CA PRO A 442 12.98 28.95 -18.20
C PRO A 442 12.11 29.86 -19.07
N ASP A 443 11.78 31.07 -18.60
CA ASP A 443 11.02 32.07 -19.34
C ASP A 443 11.93 33.11 -20.05
N GLU A 444 13.23 33.15 -19.77
CA GLU A 444 14.16 34.20 -20.26
C GLU A 444 15.57 33.71 -20.63
N ASP A 445 15.87 33.53 -21.92
CA ASP A 445 17.25 33.20 -22.41
C ASP A 445 18.13 34.42 -22.74
N THR A 446 17.53 35.61 -22.87
CA THR A 446 18.15 36.78 -23.52
C THR A 446 18.00 38.07 -22.71
N ASP A 447 19.11 38.56 -22.17
CA ASP A 447 19.18 39.87 -21.48
C ASP A 447 19.07 41.06 -22.46
N SER A 448 17.83 41.42 -22.79
CA SER A 448 17.49 42.40 -23.83
C SER A 448 17.80 43.85 -23.44
N ASP A 449 17.84 44.17 -22.15
CA ASP A 449 18.12 45.51 -21.64
C ASP A 449 19.39 45.62 -20.76
N ASN A 450 20.11 44.50 -20.64
CA ASN A 450 21.44 44.36 -20.06
C ASN A 450 21.50 44.68 -18.56
N ASP A 451 20.44 44.36 -17.81
CA ASP A 451 20.36 44.59 -16.36
C ASP A 451 20.59 43.32 -15.52
N GLY A 452 20.64 42.16 -16.18
CA GLY A 452 20.87 40.85 -15.59
C GLY A 452 19.79 40.41 -14.61
N ARG A 453 18.53 40.83 -14.81
CA ARG A 453 17.37 40.42 -13.99
C ARG A 453 16.04 40.30 -14.69
#